data_AF-A0A0K0SVF0-F1
#
_entry.id   AF-A0A0K0SVF0-F1
#
_cell.length_a   1.000
_cell.length_b   1.000
_cell.length_c   1.000
_cell.angle_alpha   90.00
_cell.angle_beta   90.00
_cell.angle_gamma   90.00
#
_symmetry.space_group_name_H-M   'P 1'
#
loop_
_entity.id
_entity.type
_entity.pdbx_description
1 polymer ?
#
loop_
_entity_poly.entity_id
_entity_poly.type
_entity_poly.pdbx_seq_one_letter_code
_entity_poly.pdbx_strand_id
1 'polypeptide(L)'
;MLKKLRVRRHPATSAPGFTATNVQAWPFMVLLAIVLVALVAVGIYLDWDTRVLAGVAVLIGLVSGLFVWLVGVIGLVPLIGPIIVKVLSFSFIWLLNAMGYLVSYVAIRRGYSRDVLTYRGLTMALLVGIVIGYIVAQFI
;
A
#
# COMPACT_ATOMS: atom_id res chain seq x y z
N MET A 1 -8.37 49.14 48.05
CA MET A 1 -8.98 48.71 46.76
C MET A 1 -7.87 48.29 45.79
N LEU A 2 -7.27 47.10 45.98
CA LEU A 2 -6.19 46.60 45.11
C LEU A 2 -6.77 45.65 44.05
N LYS A 3 -6.92 46.18 42.84
CA LYS A 3 -7.32 45.42 41.64
C LYS A 3 -6.11 44.61 41.19
N LYS A 4 -6.07 43.32 41.54
CA LYS A 4 -5.01 42.39 41.11
C LYS A 4 -4.97 42.37 39.57
N LEU A 5 -3.87 42.88 39.01
CA LEU A 5 -3.47 42.73 37.62
C LEU A 5 -3.36 41.23 37.32
N ARG A 6 -4.42 40.67 36.74
CA ARG A 6 -4.41 39.30 36.24
C ARG A 6 -3.72 39.33 34.88
N VAL A 7 -2.40 39.17 34.89
CA VAL A 7 -1.57 38.96 33.70
C VAL A 7 -2.18 37.79 32.93
N ARG A 8 -2.83 38.07 31.79
CA ARG A 8 -3.23 37.05 30.82
C ARG A 8 -1.93 36.47 30.24
N ARG A 9 -1.44 35.38 30.82
CA ARG A 9 -0.46 34.54 30.11
C ARG A 9 -1.19 34.00 28.89
N HIS A 10 -0.79 34.47 27.71
CA HIS A 10 -1.13 33.80 26.46
C HIS A 10 -0.71 32.33 26.59
N PRO A 11 -1.54 31.36 26.16
CA PRO A 11 -1.05 30.01 26.00
C PRO A 11 0.06 30.08 24.94
N ALA A 12 1.28 29.75 25.35
CA ALA A 12 2.34 29.48 24.40
C ALA A 12 1.79 28.42 23.46
N THR A 13 1.63 28.78 22.19
CA THR A 13 1.35 27.85 21.11
C THR A 13 2.42 26.77 21.20
N SER A 14 2.02 25.59 21.64
CA SER A 14 2.85 24.40 21.65
C SER A 14 3.34 24.20 20.22
N ALA A 15 4.65 24.41 20.03
CA ALA A 15 5.33 23.99 18.82
C ALA A 15 4.93 22.54 18.49
N PRO A 16 4.80 22.15 17.22
CA PRO A 16 4.53 20.78 16.85
C PRO A 16 5.74 19.92 17.21
N GLY A 17 5.83 19.55 18.49
CA GLY A 17 6.70 18.50 18.96
C GLY A 17 6.23 17.21 18.33
N PHE A 18 7.16 16.48 17.73
CA PHE A 18 6.97 15.11 17.29
C PHE A 18 6.46 14.27 18.47
N THR A 19 5.16 14.03 18.55
CA THR A 19 4.56 13.18 19.59
C THR A 19 4.83 11.72 19.23
N ALA A 20 5.86 11.17 19.87
CA ALA A 20 6.27 9.77 19.77
C ALA A 20 5.31 8.80 20.48
N THR A 21 4.00 8.96 20.32
CA THR A 21 3.01 8.05 20.92
C THR A 21 1.95 7.68 19.90
N ASN A 22 2.36 6.96 18.87
CA ASN A 22 1.44 6.23 18.01
C ASN A 22 1.03 4.90 18.69
N VAL A 23 0.43 4.99 19.87
CA VAL A 23 -0.11 3.85 20.65
C VAL A 23 -1.28 3.19 19.91
N GLN A 24 -1.67 3.72 18.75
CA GLN A 24 -2.72 3.16 17.89
C GLN A 24 -2.15 2.30 16.75
N ALA A 25 -0.84 2.35 16.49
CA ALA A 25 -0.20 1.60 15.40
C ALA A 25 0.24 0.18 15.80
N TRP A 26 0.44 -0.12 17.09
CA TRP A 26 0.89 -1.44 17.53
C TRP A 26 -0.06 -2.60 17.13
N PRO A 27 -1.40 -2.46 17.11
CA PRO A 27 -2.28 -3.55 16.67
C PRO A 27 -2.09 -3.84 15.19
N PHE A 28 -1.87 -2.79 14.37
CA PHE A 28 -1.58 -2.93 12.95
C PHE A 28 -0.22 -3.60 12.71
N MET A 29 0.79 -3.30 13.52
CA MET A 29 2.11 -3.96 13.42
C MET A 29 2.02 -5.45 13.76
N VAL A 30 1.27 -5.80 14.82
CA VAL A 30 1.04 -7.20 15.20
C VAL A 30 0.25 -7.93 14.12
N LEU A 31 -0.79 -7.31 13.56
CA LEU A 31 -1.55 -7.88 12.45
C LEU A 31 -0.66 -8.15 11.24
N LEU A 32 0.17 -7.19 10.84
CA LEU A 32 1.11 -7.36 9.73
C LEU A 32 2.12 -8.48 9.99
N ALA A 33 2.64 -8.60 11.21
CA ALA A 33 3.53 -9.69 11.57
C ALA A 33 2.83 -11.05 11.47
N ILE A 34 1.58 -11.16 11.92
CA ILE A 34 0.78 -12.37 11.79
C ILE A 34 0.56 -12.72 10.31
N VAL A 35 0.20 -11.74 9.47
CA VAL A 35 0.01 -11.95 8.02
C VAL A 35 1.30 -12.41 7.35
N LEU A 36 2.46 -11.84 7.73
CA LEU A 36 3.76 -12.25 7.19
C LEU A 36 4.08 -13.70 7.55
N VAL A 37 3.89 -14.08 8.81
CA VAL A 37 4.09 -15.47 9.27
C VAL A 37 3.13 -16.42 8.56
N ALA A 38 1.87 -16.02 8.38
CA ALA A 38 0.89 -16.81 7.65
C ALA A 38 1.29 -17.02 6.18
N LEU A 39 1.79 -15.99 5.49
CA LEU A 39 2.29 -16.11 4.11
C LEU A 39 3.47 -17.09 4.00
N VAL A 40 4.40 -17.03 4.94
CA VAL A 40 5.53 -17.98 4.99
C VAL A 40 5.03 -19.39 5.25
N ALA A 41 4.11 -19.58 6.20
CA ALA A 41 3.51 -20.88 6.50
C ALA A 41 2.75 -21.46 5.30
N VAL A 42 2.01 -20.63 4.56
CA VAL A 42 1.32 -21.03 3.31
C VAL A 42 2.33 -21.44 2.25
N GLY A 43 3.43 -20.70 2.09
CA GLY A 43 4.51 -21.07 1.16
C GLY A 43 5.11 -22.44 1.49
N ILE A 44 5.33 -22.73 2.78
CA ILE A 44 5.82 -24.04 3.24
C ILE A 44 4.75 -25.12 3.00
N TYR A 45 3.48 -24.85 3.31
CA TYR A 45 2.38 -25.80 3.09
C TYR A 45 2.16 -26.13 1.60
N LEU A 46 2.46 -25.21 0.70
CA LEU A 46 2.40 -25.38 -0.75
C LEU A 46 3.67 -26.04 -1.33
N ASP A 47 4.57 -26.55 -0.48
CA ASP A 47 5.85 -27.16 -0.86
C ASP A 47 6.71 -26.26 -1.78
N TRP A 48 6.69 -24.94 -1.54
CA TRP A 48 7.57 -24.02 -2.27
C TRP A 48 9.03 -24.27 -1.89
N ASP A 49 9.92 -24.23 -2.89
CA ASP A 49 11.36 -24.33 -2.67
C ASP A 49 11.81 -23.26 -1.67
N THR A 50 12.48 -23.69 -0.59
CA THR A 50 12.90 -22.82 0.51
C THR A 50 13.82 -21.70 0.05
N ARG A 51 14.63 -21.92 -1.00
CA ARG A 51 15.51 -20.90 -1.57
C ARG A 51 14.70 -19.83 -2.29
N VAL A 52 13.62 -20.22 -2.97
CA VAL A 52 12.69 -19.29 -3.63
C VAL A 52 11.95 -18.48 -2.56
N LEU A 53 11.43 -19.14 -1.53
CA LEU A 53 10.71 -18.47 -0.44
C LEU A 53 11.61 -17.46 0.30
N ALA A 54 12.83 -17.87 0.65
CA ALA A 54 13.83 -16.98 1.27
C ALA A 54 14.25 -15.84 0.32
N GLY A 55 14.46 -16.14 -0.96
CA GLY A 55 14.80 -15.15 -1.97
C GLY A 55 13.73 -14.07 -2.11
N VAL A 56 12.45 -14.46 -2.18
CA VAL A 56 11.30 -13.54 -2.25
C VAL A 56 11.19 -12.72 -0.96
N ALA A 57 11.33 -13.34 0.21
CA ALA A 57 11.27 -12.64 1.49
C ALA A 57 12.38 -11.57 1.61
N VAL A 58 13.62 -11.92 1.24
CA VAL A 58 14.75 -10.98 1.24
C VAL A 58 14.53 -9.87 0.22
N LEU A 59 14.07 -10.19 -0.99
CA LEU A 59 13.78 -9.21 -2.03
C LEU A 59 12.73 -8.19 -1.55
N ILE A 60 11.63 -8.67 -0.98
CA ILE A 60 10.57 -7.80 -0.44
C ILE A 60 11.14 -6.91 0.67
N GLY A 61 11.87 -7.49 1.64
CA GLY A 61 12.46 -6.72 2.74
C GLY A 61 13.42 -5.64 2.24
N LEU A 62 14.27 -5.96 1.26
CA LEU A 62 15.22 -5.01 0.67
C LEU A 62 14.50 -3.89 -0.08
N VAL A 63 13.54 -4.22 -0.94
CA VAL A 63 12.77 -3.23 -1.71
C VAL A 63 11.96 -2.34 -0.78
N SER A 64 11.27 -2.90 0.21
CA SER A 64 10.53 -2.13 1.21
C SER A 64 11.44 -1.22 2.02
N GLY A 65 12.62 -1.70 2.46
CA GLY A 65 13.61 -0.89 3.16
C GLY A 65 14.13 0.27 2.31
N LEU A 66 14.44 0.03 1.04
CA LEU A 66 14.84 1.06 0.09
C LEU A 66 13.73 2.10 -0.12
N PHE A 67 12.47 1.68 -0.18
CA PHE A 67 11.33 2.59 -0.33
C PHE A 67 11.15 3.48 0.90
N VAL A 68 11.26 2.92 2.11
CA VAL A 68 11.22 3.69 3.37
C VAL A 68 12.35 4.69 3.43
N TRP A 69 13.57 4.29 3.05
CA TRP A 69 14.72 5.20 3.00
C TRP A 69 14.51 6.33 1.99
N LEU A 70 14.06 6.03 0.77
CA LEU A 70 13.76 7.02 -0.27
C LEU A 70 12.68 8.02 0.18
N VAL A 71 11.56 7.52 0.71
CA VAL A 71 10.47 8.38 1.22
C VAL A 71 10.96 9.23 2.39
N GLY A 72 11.81 8.68 3.27
CA GLY A 72 12.44 9.42 4.36
C GLY A 72 13.30 10.58 3.86
N VAL A 73 14.14 10.35 2.85
CA VAL A 73 14.96 11.41 2.22
C VAL A 73 14.09 12.46 1.54
N ILE A 74 13.08 12.04 0.77
CA ILE A 74 12.16 12.93 0.07
C ILE A 74 11.35 13.78 1.08
N GLY A 75 10.97 13.19 2.21
CA GLY A 75 10.22 13.84 3.29
C GLY A 75 10.98 14.96 4.00
N LEU A 76 12.31 15.06 3.83
CA LEU A 76 13.09 16.20 4.31
C LEU A 76 12.75 17.50 3.57
N VAL A 77 12.13 17.42 2.38
CA VAL A 77 11.69 18.58 1.61
C VAL A 77 10.20 18.83 1.87
N PRO A 78 9.83 19.84 2.69
CA PRO A 78 8.47 19.95 3.25
C PRO A 78 7.37 20.26 2.23
N LEU A 79 7.69 20.91 1.12
CA LEU A 79 6.70 21.29 0.10
C LEU A 79 6.64 20.31 -1.08
N ILE A 80 7.80 19.99 -1.65
CA ILE A 80 7.89 19.15 -2.85
C ILE A 80 7.84 17.66 -2.48
N GLY A 81 8.36 17.29 -1.31
CA GLY A 81 8.46 15.89 -0.87
C GLY A 81 7.11 15.15 -0.90
N PRO A 82 6.05 15.68 -0.26
CA PRO A 82 4.73 15.04 -0.30
C PRO A 82 4.14 14.90 -1.70
N ILE A 83 4.46 15.81 -2.62
CA ILE A 83 3.98 15.76 -4.02
C ILE A 83 4.69 14.62 -4.77
N ILE A 84 6.01 14.50 -4.60
CA ILE A 84 6.80 13.44 -5.23
C ILE A 84 6.33 12.06 -4.74
N VAL A 85 6.12 11.89 -3.43
CA VAL A 85 5.66 10.61 -2.87
C VAL A 85 4.31 10.19 -3.48
N LYS A 86 3.39 11.14 -3.70
CA LYS A 86 2.09 10.86 -4.34
C LYS A 86 2.25 10.38 -5.78
N VAL A 87 3.10 11.04 -6.57
CA VAL A 87 3.36 10.64 -7.97
C VAL A 87 4.05 9.28 -8.02
N LEU A 88 5.06 9.05 -7.18
CA LEU A 88 5.78 7.78 -7.11
C LEU A 88 4.85 6.62 -6.72
N SER A 89 3.93 6.87 -5.78
CA SER A 89 2.94 5.89 -5.34
C SER A 89 1.96 5.54 -6.47
N PHE A 90 1.56 6.53 -7.28
CA PHE A 90 0.74 6.29 -8.47
C PHE A 90 1.48 5.41 -9.49
N SER A 91 2.75 5.70 -9.76
CA SER A 91 3.58 4.86 -10.66
C SER A 91 3.71 3.42 -10.17
N PHE A 92 3.79 3.20 -8.86
CA PHE A 92 3.86 1.84 -8.29
C PHE A 92 2.58 1.03 -8.54
N ILE A 93 1.41 1.66 -8.49
CA ILE A 93 0.13 1.00 -8.80
C ILE A 93 0.09 0.53 -10.27
N TRP A 94 0.56 1.38 -11.19
CA TRP A 94 0.69 1.01 -12.60
C TRP A 94 1.69 -0.13 -12.82
N LEU A 95 2.79 -0.15 -12.08
CA LEU A 95 3.77 -1.23 -12.14
C LEU A 95 3.16 -2.57 -11.70
N LEU A 96 2.40 -2.57 -10.59
CA LEU A 96 1.70 -3.78 -10.12
C LEU A 96 0.64 -4.25 -11.13
N ASN A 97 -0.06 -3.32 -11.78
CA ASN A 97 -1.03 -3.63 -12.82
C ASN A 97 -0.35 -4.27 -14.05
N ALA A 98 0.80 -3.73 -14.47
CA ALA A 98 1.65 -4.31 -15.52
C ALA A 98 2.17 -5.71 -15.14
N MET A 99 2.58 -5.90 -13.88
CA MET A 99 2.97 -7.22 -13.34
C MET A 99 1.82 -8.22 -13.45
N GLY A 100 0.58 -7.77 -13.19
CA GLY A 100 -0.61 -8.55 -13.44
C GLY A 100 -0.67 -9.03 -14.89
N TYR A 101 -0.56 -8.13 -15.88
CA TYR A 101 -0.53 -8.54 -17.29
C TYR A 101 0.62 -9.49 -17.62
N LEU A 102 1.81 -9.28 -17.05
CA LEU A 102 2.97 -10.14 -17.24
C LEU A 102 2.70 -11.57 -16.71
N VAL A 103 2.18 -11.70 -15.49
CA VAL A 103 1.84 -13.01 -14.90
C VAL A 103 0.82 -13.74 -15.77
N SER A 104 -0.19 -13.04 -16.29
CA SER A 104 -1.15 -13.66 -17.20
C SER A 104 -0.57 -14.05 -18.53
N TYR A 105 0.32 -13.24 -19.08
CA TYR A 105 1.04 -13.59 -20.29
C TYR A 105 1.85 -14.89 -20.09
N VAL A 106 2.56 -15.00 -18.97
CA VAL A 106 3.32 -16.22 -18.61
C VAL A 106 2.38 -17.42 -18.40
N ALA A 107 1.23 -17.24 -17.75
CA ALA A 107 0.27 -18.31 -17.53
C ALA A 107 -0.35 -18.81 -18.85
N ILE A 108 -0.66 -17.91 -19.78
CA ILE A 108 -1.14 -18.24 -21.13
C ILE A 108 -0.08 -19.03 -21.89
N ARG A 109 1.19 -18.59 -21.82
CA ARG A 109 2.33 -19.31 -22.43
C ARG A 109 2.53 -20.73 -21.87
N ARG A 110 2.13 -20.99 -20.62
CA ARG A 110 2.23 -22.30 -19.96
C ARG A 110 0.98 -23.18 -20.10
N GLY A 111 -0.03 -22.77 -20.86
CA GLY A 111 -1.22 -23.58 -21.15
C GLY A 111 -2.41 -23.37 -20.20
N TYR A 112 -2.28 -22.51 -19.18
CA TYR A 112 -3.38 -22.15 -18.25
C TYR A 112 -4.28 -21.04 -18.80
N SER A 113 -4.31 -20.87 -20.12
CA SER A 113 -4.98 -19.74 -20.78
C SER A 113 -6.46 -19.64 -20.44
N ARG A 114 -7.18 -20.76 -20.33
CA ARG A 114 -8.62 -20.78 -20.05
C ARG A 114 -8.96 -20.21 -18.68
N ASP A 115 -8.24 -20.59 -17.63
CA ASP A 115 -8.52 -20.14 -16.27
C ASP A 115 -8.24 -18.65 -16.13
N VAL A 116 -7.07 -18.21 -16.58
CA VAL A 116 -6.63 -16.82 -16.39
C VAL A 116 -7.46 -15.84 -17.23
N LEU A 117 -7.85 -16.22 -18.44
CA LEU A 117 -8.74 -15.40 -19.27
C LEU A 117 -10.18 -15.42 -18.77
N THR A 118 -10.65 -16.51 -18.16
CA THR A 118 -11.99 -16.58 -17.58
C THR A 118 -12.11 -15.67 -16.36
N TYR A 119 -11.14 -15.72 -15.44
CA TYR A 119 -11.17 -14.85 -14.26
C TYR A 119 -11.04 -13.37 -14.63
N ARG A 120 -10.13 -13.01 -15.55
CA ARG A 120 -9.98 -11.62 -15.99
C ARG A 120 -11.13 -11.13 -16.84
N GLY A 121 -11.61 -11.97 -17.75
CA GLY A 121 -12.77 -11.72 -18.57
C GLY A 121 -14.02 -11.50 -17.73
N LEU A 122 -14.19 -12.27 -16.65
CA LEU A 122 -15.30 -12.08 -15.70
C LEU A 122 -15.26 -10.73 -15.00
N THR A 123 -14.10 -10.32 -14.47
CA THR A 123 -13.96 -9.00 -13.84
C THR A 123 -14.20 -7.87 -14.84
N MET A 124 -13.66 -7.98 -16.06
CA MET A 124 -13.88 -6.98 -17.12
C MET A 124 -15.35 -6.92 -17.55
N ALA A 125 -16.02 -8.07 -17.72
CA ALA A 125 -17.44 -8.13 -18.05
C ALA A 125 -18.31 -7.52 -16.95
N LEU A 126 -18.01 -7.78 -15.68
CA LEU A 126 -18.70 -7.19 -14.54
C LEU A 126 -18.52 -5.67 -14.51
N LEU A 127 -17.29 -5.17 -14.65
CA LEU A 127 -17.00 -3.74 -14.67
C LEU A 127 -17.72 -3.04 -15.83
N VAL A 128 -17.66 -3.60 -17.04
CA VAL A 128 -18.37 -3.08 -18.21
C VAL A 128 -19.87 -3.09 -17.99
N GLY A 129 -20.44 -4.17 -17.43
CA GLY A 129 -21.86 -4.27 -17.11
C GLY A 129 -22.33 -3.22 -16.10
N ILE A 130 -21.57 -2.99 -15.03
CA ILE A 130 -21.87 -1.94 -14.03
C ILE A 130 -21.78 -0.55 -14.69
N VAL A 131 -20.74 -0.28 -15.49
CA VAL A 131 -20.59 1.00 -16.19
C VAL A 131 -21.75 1.25 -17.16
N ILE A 132 -22.10 0.27 -17.98
CA ILE A 132 -23.25 0.37 -18.90
C ILE A 132 -24.55 0.58 -18.12
N GLY A 133 -24.78 -0.21 -17.05
CA GLY A 133 -25.96 -0.09 -16.20
C GLY A 133 -26.08 1.29 -15.55
N TYR A 134 -24.98 1.85 -15.06
CA TYR A 134 -24.94 3.21 -14.52
C TYR A 134 -25.29 4.27 -15.58
N ILE A 135 -24.70 4.16 -16.77
CA ILE A 135 -24.98 5.07 -17.88
C ILE A 135 -26.48 5.02 -18.25
N VAL A 136 -27.04 3.81 -18.40
CA VAL A 136 -28.45 3.64 -18.74
C VAL A 136 -29.38 4.17 -17.64
N ALA A 137 -29.07 3.88 -16.37
CA ALA A 137 -29.85 4.37 -15.23
C ALA A 137 -29.82 5.90 -15.10
N GLN A 138 -28.78 6.57 -15.59
CA GLN A 138 -28.67 8.03 -15.59
C GLN A 138 -29.57 8.69 -16.65
N PHE A 139 -29.97 7.95 -17.69
CA PHE A 139 -30.81 8.43 -18.79
C PHE A 139 -32.30 8.10 -18.63
N ILE A 140 -32.68 7.41 -17.55
CA ILE A 140 -34.05 7.08 -17.16
C ILE A 140 -34.41 7.95 -15.95
#